data_AF-A0A3D8IXT8-F1
#
_entry.id   AF-A0A3D8IXT8-F1
#
_cell.length_a   1.000
_cell.length_b   1.000
_cell.length_c   1.000
_cell.angle_alpha   90.00
_cell.angle_beta   90.00
_cell.angle_gamma   90.00
#
_symmetry.space_group_name_H-M   'P 1'
#
loop_
_entity.id
_entity.type
_entity.pdbx_description
1 polymer ?
#
loop_
_entity_poly.entity_id
_entity_poly.type
_entity_poly.pdbx_seq_one_letter_code
_entity_poly.pdbx_strand_id
1 'polypeptide(L)'
;MKTKILSIAVASLVCASMAEARFFIGLDVGYTSAISETNGGVSGSGNTRFLSVKPSSWSSAFKTKTWSGTFGTPSGTTSTFTQDPYSGFNINLNFGSEHFFLDDYLGIRVGGLVGYTSYSNSTRIETSAQYGRNLIGIKETYDFLDAGINFDLMVNFWSNGSYSFGVFGGVEVDYHYLLDFNNSKTRESAKDFPSRHAFDLAGRVGVSTLMANHH
;
A
#
# COMPACT_ATOMS: atom_id res chain seq x y z
N MET A 1 42.06 -2.30 -1.83
CA MET A 1 42.07 -0.93 -2.40
C MET A 1 41.13 -0.77 -3.60
N LYS A 2 41.00 -1.76 -4.50
CA LYS A 2 40.13 -1.68 -5.70
C LYS A 2 38.64 -1.40 -5.40
N THR A 3 38.10 -1.92 -4.31
CA THR A 3 36.70 -1.71 -3.92
C THR A 3 36.39 -0.27 -3.52
N LYS A 4 37.27 0.39 -2.75
CA LYS A 4 37.06 1.78 -2.30
C LYS A 4 37.07 2.79 -3.45
N ILE A 5 37.92 2.57 -4.46
CA ILE A 5 38.00 3.44 -5.64
C ILE A 5 36.72 3.31 -6.49
N LEU A 6 36.21 2.08 -6.65
CA LEU A 6 34.93 1.86 -7.34
C LEU A 6 33.77 2.51 -6.58
N SER A 7 33.72 2.40 -5.25
CA SER A 7 32.69 3.06 -4.43
C SER A 7 32.70 4.57 -4.59
N ILE A 8 33.89 5.19 -4.61
CA ILE A 8 34.03 6.63 -4.78
C ILE A 8 33.63 7.03 -6.20
N ALA A 9 34.05 6.29 -7.22
CA ALA A 9 33.68 6.56 -8.62
C ALA A 9 32.15 6.47 -8.83
N VAL A 10 31.50 5.44 -8.28
CA VAL A 10 30.05 5.28 -8.32
C VAL A 10 29.36 6.41 -7.56
N ALA A 11 29.81 6.73 -6.34
CA ALA A 11 29.25 7.83 -5.57
C ALA A 11 29.41 9.18 -6.30
N SER A 12 30.56 9.44 -6.93
CA SER A 12 30.78 10.67 -7.69
C SER A 12 29.95 10.74 -8.97
N LEU A 13 29.70 9.61 -9.64
CA LEU A 13 28.79 9.54 -10.79
C LEU A 13 27.35 9.82 -10.36
N VAL A 14 26.92 9.25 -9.23
CA VAL A 14 25.61 9.51 -8.63
C VAL A 14 25.47 10.99 -8.25
N CYS A 15 26.50 11.59 -7.64
CA CYS A 15 26.47 13.02 -7.29
C CYS A 15 26.50 13.94 -8.52
N ALA A 16 27.25 13.59 -9.57
CA ALA A 16 27.31 14.37 -10.80
C ALA A 16 25.98 14.31 -11.58
N SER A 17 25.30 13.15 -11.61
CA SER A 17 23.97 13.04 -12.22
C SER A 17 22.90 13.83 -11.46
N MET A 18 23.08 14.08 -10.16
CA MET A 18 22.15 14.93 -9.40
C MET A 18 22.23 16.41 -9.79
N ALA A 19 23.33 16.87 -10.39
CA ALA A 19 23.48 18.28 -10.79
C ALA A 19 22.60 18.65 -12.01
N GLU A 20 22.24 17.68 -12.84
CA GLU A 20 21.32 17.85 -13.98
C GLU A 20 19.90 17.33 -13.66
N ALA A 21 19.64 16.93 -12.41
CA ALA A 21 18.34 16.38 -12.07
C ALA A 21 17.27 17.47 -12.08
N ARG A 22 16.17 17.21 -12.80
CA ARG A 22 15.00 18.09 -12.83
C ARG A 22 14.21 17.83 -11.54
N PHE A 23 13.72 18.90 -10.93
CA PHE A 23 12.80 18.77 -9.80
C PHE A 23 11.39 18.51 -10.31
N PHE A 24 10.67 17.59 -9.67
CA PHE A 24 9.28 17.31 -10.01
C PHE A 24 8.37 17.46 -8.79
N ILE A 25 7.11 17.83 -9.05
CA ILE A 25 6.00 17.71 -8.11
C ILE A 25 4.90 16.97 -8.86
N GLY A 26 4.43 15.88 -8.28
CA GLY A 26 3.40 15.00 -8.82
C GLY A 26 2.27 14.77 -7.84
N LEU A 27 1.15 14.30 -8.38
CA LEU A 27 0.00 13.82 -7.63
C LEU A 27 -0.23 12.36 -8.01
N ASP A 28 -0.13 11.48 -7.02
CA ASP A 28 -0.41 10.06 -7.17
C ASP A 28 -1.81 9.79 -6.60
N VAL A 29 -2.70 9.23 -7.41
CA VAL A 29 -4.03 8.77 -6.98
C VAL A 29 -4.20 7.32 -7.36
N GLY A 30 -4.77 6.52 -6.46
CA GLY A 30 -4.85 5.09 -6.67
C GLY A 30 -5.92 4.40 -5.86
N TYR A 31 -6.20 3.17 -6.26
CA TYR A 31 -6.99 2.22 -5.50
C TYR A 31 -6.06 1.23 -4.82
N THR A 32 -6.28 0.99 -3.54
CA THR A 32 -5.43 0.13 -2.73
C THR A 32 -6.26 -0.99 -2.12
N SER A 33 -5.65 -2.17 -1.99
CA SER A 33 -6.29 -3.35 -1.42
C SER A 33 -5.30 -4.09 -0.54
N ALA A 34 -5.74 -4.55 0.63
CA ALA A 34 -4.93 -5.28 1.57
C ALA A 34 -5.68 -6.49 2.12
N ILE A 35 -4.94 -7.46 2.63
CA ILE A 35 -5.50 -8.60 3.35
C ILE A 35 -4.90 -8.69 4.74
N SER A 36 -5.77 -8.83 5.72
CA SER A 36 -5.42 -9.34 7.03
C SER A 36 -5.35 -10.86 6.95
N GLU A 37 -4.17 -11.44 7.15
CA GLU A 37 -4.06 -12.87 7.41
C GLU A 37 -4.35 -13.10 8.89
N THR A 38 -5.50 -13.70 9.18
CA THR A 38 -5.76 -14.28 10.50
C THR A 38 -4.82 -15.47 10.69
N ASN A 39 -3.75 -15.28 11.46
CA ASN A 39 -2.90 -16.38 11.89
C ASN A 39 -3.69 -17.30 12.85
N GLY A 40 -4.48 -18.22 12.29
CA GLY A 40 -4.90 -19.49 12.90
C GLY A 40 -5.65 -19.48 14.24
N GLY A 41 -5.90 -18.34 14.86
CA GLY A 41 -6.52 -18.24 16.17
C GLY A 41 -7.71 -17.29 16.14
N VAL A 42 -8.92 -17.85 16.06
CA VAL A 42 -10.13 -17.08 16.31
C VAL A 42 -10.26 -16.94 17.84
N SER A 43 -9.76 -15.84 18.41
CA SER A 43 -10.24 -15.22 19.65
C SER A 43 -9.30 -14.10 20.07
N GLY A 44 -9.75 -12.85 19.90
CA GLY A 44 -9.54 -11.78 20.87
C GLY A 44 -8.13 -11.24 21.13
N SER A 45 -7.12 -11.57 20.32
CA SER A 45 -5.80 -10.91 20.39
C SER A 45 -5.03 -11.05 19.08
N GLY A 46 -5.76 -11.02 17.96
CA GLY A 46 -5.15 -10.92 16.65
C GLY A 46 -4.79 -9.46 16.42
N ASN A 47 -3.58 -9.05 16.79
CA ASN A 47 -2.97 -7.85 16.23
C ASN A 47 -3.17 -7.93 14.72
N THR A 48 -4.07 -7.12 14.16
CA THR A 48 -4.23 -6.97 12.72
C THR A 48 -2.95 -6.34 12.20
N ARG A 49 -1.94 -7.19 11.98
CA ARG A 49 -0.69 -6.78 11.36
C ARG A 49 -0.99 -6.63 9.88
N PHE A 50 -1.30 -5.41 9.48
CA PHE A 50 -1.50 -4.98 8.10
C PHE A 50 -0.32 -5.31 7.14
N LEU A 51 0.77 -5.87 7.64
CA LEU A 51 2.11 -5.50 7.16
C LEU A 51 2.98 -6.66 6.69
N SER A 52 2.41 -7.82 6.42
CA SER A 52 3.14 -8.81 5.62
C SER A 52 2.17 -9.75 4.94
N VAL A 53 1.65 -9.34 3.78
CA VAL A 53 1.07 -10.30 2.86
C VAL A 53 2.25 -11.07 2.27
N LYS A 54 2.39 -12.34 2.66
CA LYS A 54 3.39 -13.22 2.04
C LYS A 54 3.24 -13.13 0.51
N PRO A 55 4.32 -13.09 -0.28
CA PRO A 55 4.21 -13.03 -1.74
C PRO A 55 3.29 -14.12 -2.33
N SER A 56 3.26 -15.30 -1.73
CA SER A 56 2.36 -16.40 -2.08
C SER A 56 0.86 -16.06 -1.95
N SER A 57 0.52 -15.07 -1.13
CA SER A 57 -0.85 -14.65 -0.81
C SER A 57 -1.29 -13.42 -1.62
N TRP A 58 -0.43 -12.80 -2.43
CA TRP A 58 -0.77 -11.61 -3.24
C TRP A 58 -1.94 -11.86 -4.18
N SER A 59 -2.02 -13.04 -4.81
CA SER A 59 -3.16 -13.41 -5.68
C SER A 59 -4.51 -13.48 -4.94
N SER A 60 -4.46 -13.61 -3.62
CA SER A 60 -5.65 -13.59 -2.77
C SER A 60 -5.99 -12.19 -2.26
N ALA A 61 -5.08 -11.21 -2.34
CA ALA A 61 -5.23 -9.86 -1.77
C ALA A 61 -6.48 -9.08 -2.23
N PHE A 62 -7.04 -9.49 -3.37
CA PHE A 62 -8.22 -8.89 -4.00
C PHE A 62 -9.47 -9.79 -3.93
N LYS A 63 -9.40 -10.91 -3.22
CA LYS A 63 -10.46 -11.91 -3.17
C LYS A 63 -11.10 -11.95 -1.78
N THR A 64 -12.42 -12.01 -1.77
CA THR A 64 -13.19 -12.35 -0.57
C THR A 64 -12.76 -13.72 -0.06
N LYS A 65 -12.51 -13.84 1.25
CA LYS A 65 -12.17 -15.08 1.93
C LYS A 65 -13.38 -15.59 2.69
N THR A 66 -13.67 -16.89 2.54
CA THR A 66 -14.72 -17.56 3.30
C THR A 66 -14.15 -18.73 4.07
N TRP A 67 -14.45 -18.82 5.36
CA TRP A 67 -14.10 -19.97 6.20
C TRP A 67 -15.26 -20.33 7.11
N SER A 68 -15.37 -21.61 7.46
CA SER A 68 -16.42 -22.11 8.37
C SER A 68 -15.78 -22.77 9.57
N GLY A 69 -16.37 -22.57 10.75
CA GLY A 69 -15.91 -23.18 12.00
C GLY A 69 -17.03 -23.29 13.04
N THR A 70 -16.84 -24.20 13.99
CA THR A 70 -17.75 -24.38 15.13
C THR A 70 -17.25 -23.52 16.29
N PHE A 71 -18.05 -22.53 16.72
CA PHE A 71 -17.61 -21.54 17.71
C PHE A 71 -18.45 -21.59 18.99
N GLY A 72 -17.86 -22.03 20.11
CA GLY A 72 -18.29 -21.71 21.48
C GLY A 72 -19.74 -21.97 21.91
N THR A 73 -20.59 -22.56 21.07
CA THR A 73 -22.01 -22.81 21.32
C THR A 73 -22.28 -24.29 21.57
N PRO A 74 -23.40 -24.65 22.21
CA PRO A 74 -23.80 -26.05 22.42
C PRO A 74 -23.77 -26.80 21.07
N SER A 75 -23.12 -27.97 21.09
CA SER A 75 -22.93 -28.95 20.00
C SER A 75 -23.72 -28.68 18.70
N GLY A 76 -23.00 -28.38 17.61
CA GLY A 76 -23.51 -28.52 16.23
C GLY A 76 -23.79 -27.25 15.43
N THR A 77 -23.56 -26.05 15.99
CA THR A 77 -23.73 -24.80 15.22
C THR A 77 -22.46 -24.47 14.42
N THR A 78 -22.59 -24.42 13.09
CA THR A 78 -21.52 -23.98 12.20
C THR A 78 -21.73 -22.51 11.84
N SER A 79 -20.69 -21.71 12.04
CA SER A 79 -20.64 -20.33 11.57
C SER A 79 -19.75 -20.24 10.34
N THR A 80 -20.26 -19.60 9.30
CA THR A 80 -19.49 -19.23 8.10
C THR A 80 -19.14 -17.76 8.20
N PHE A 81 -17.87 -17.47 8.04
CA PHE A 81 -17.31 -16.13 8.03
C PHE A 81 -16.87 -15.80 6.61
N THR A 82 -17.32 -14.66 6.11
CA THR A 82 -16.97 -14.14 4.79
C THR A 82 -16.38 -12.76 4.99
N GLN A 83 -15.10 -12.61 4.71
CA GLN A 83 -14.37 -11.35 4.82
C GLN A 83 -14.00 -10.85 3.43
N ASP A 84 -14.51 -9.67 3.08
CA ASP A 84 -14.07 -8.96 1.88
C ASP A 84 -12.62 -8.48 2.04
N PRO A 85 -11.84 -8.22 0.98
CA PRO A 85 -10.53 -7.60 1.13
C PRO A 85 -10.66 -6.19 1.73
N TYR A 86 -9.64 -5.74 2.46
CA TYR A 86 -9.55 -4.31 2.77
C TYR A 86 -9.37 -3.59 1.45
N SER A 87 -10.16 -2.56 1.21
CA SER A 87 -10.02 -1.77 -0.01
C SER A 87 -10.36 -0.31 0.20
N GLY A 88 -9.76 0.54 -0.62
CA GLY A 88 -10.07 1.95 -0.66
C GLY A 88 -9.15 2.71 -1.58
N PHE A 89 -8.82 3.94 -1.22
CA PHE A 89 -8.10 4.85 -2.10
C PHE A 89 -6.93 5.51 -1.38
N ASN A 90 -5.94 5.93 -2.17
CA ASN A 90 -4.86 6.78 -1.71
C ASN A 90 -4.76 8.04 -2.58
N ILE A 91 -4.28 9.11 -1.97
CA ILE A 91 -3.94 10.37 -2.62
C ILE A 91 -2.65 10.91 -2.00
N ASN A 92 -1.59 10.97 -2.80
CA ASN A 92 -0.26 11.36 -2.35
C ASN A 92 0.28 12.51 -3.20
N LEU A 93 0.90 13.47 -2.53
CA LEU A 93 1.79 14.43 -3.17
C LEU A 93 3.19 13.82 -3.21
N ASN A 94 3.77 13.76 -4.40
CA ASN A 94 5.09 13.21 -4.64
C ASN A 94 6.01 14.34 -5.11
N PHE A 95 7.23 14.39 -4.63
CA PHE A 95 8.20 15.42 -5.01
C PHE A 95 9.60 14.87 -4.93
N GLY A 96 10.49 15.38 -5.80
CA GLY A 96 11.86 14.91 -5.79
C GLY A 96 12.62 15.27 -7.04
N SER A 97 13.56 14.40 -7.38
CA SER A 97 14.48 14.60 -8.48
C SER A 97 14.33 13.46 -9.50
N GLU A 98 14.32 13.83 -10.77
CA GLU A 98 14.37 12.88 -11.87
C GLU A 98 15.50 13.24 -12.82
N HIS A 99 16.10 12.21 -13.42
CA HIS A 99 17.18 12.37 -14.37
C HIS A 99 16.94 11.43 -15.54
N PHE A 100 17.06 11.98 -16.74
CA PHE A 100 16.82 11.24 -17.97
C PHE A 100 18.10 11.08 -18.80
N PHE A 101 18.13 9.98 -19.53
CA PHE A 101 19.18 9.56 -20.43
C PHE A 101 18.57 9.30 -21.82
N LEU A 102 19.44 9.19 -22.83
CA LEU A 102 19.06 8.83 -24.20
C LEU A 102 17.98 9.75 -24.76
N ASP A 103 18.22 11.07 -24.79
CA ASP A 103 17.27 12.07 -25.29
C ASP A 103 15.89 12.00 -24.63
N ASP A 104 15.88 11.90 -23.29
CA ASP A 104 14.68 11.84 -22.46
C ASP A 104 13.81 10.57 -22.60
N TYR A 105 14.34 9.45 -23.11
CA TYR A 105 13.59 8.18 -23.23
C TYR A 105 13.68 7.27 -22.00
N LEU A 106 14.82 7.24 -21.31
CA LEU A 106 15.04 6.41 -20.13
C LEU A 106 15.30 7.30 -18.93
N GLY A 107 14.63 7.09 -17.80
CA GLY A 107 14.80 7.94 -16.63
C GLY A 107 14.93 7.18 -15.33
N ILE A 108 15.52 7.83 -14.35
CA ILE A 108 15.46 7.45 -12.94
C ILE A 108 14.77 8.57 -12.17
N ARG A 109 13.96 8.19 -11.19
CA ARG A 109 13.29 9.13 -10.30
C ARG A 109 13.50 8.70 -8.86
N VAL A 110 13.85 9.67 -8.02
CA VAL A 110 13.94 9.50 -6.57
C VAL A 110 13.14 10.61 -5.92
N GLY A 111 12.17 10.22 -5.10
CA GLY A 111 11.24 11.17 -4.50
C GLY A 111 10.88 10.82 -3.07
N GLY A 112 10.33 11.82 -2.40
CA GLY A 112 9.54 11.65 -1.19
C GLY A 112 8.06 11.81 -1.53
N LEU A 113 7.21 11.21 -0.71
CA LEU A 113 5.77 11.40 -0.79
C LEU A 113 5.18 11.67 0.58
N VAL A 114 4.08 12.41 0.58
CA VAL A 114 3.18 12.56 1.72
C VAL A 114 1.75 12.49 1.23
N GLY A 115 0.88 11.82 1.98
CA GLY A 115 -0.49 11.65 1.52
C GLY A 115 -1.43 11.04 2.52
N TYR A 116 -2.58 10.62 2.01
CA TYR A 116 -3.66 10.07 2.78
C TYR A 116 -4.18 8.80 2.13
N THR A 117 -4.38 7.78 2.94
CA THR A 117 -4.96 6.52 2.52
C THR A 117 -6.13 6.14 3.41
N SER A 118 -7.25 5.76 2.80
CA SER A 118 -8.43 5.26 3.50
C SER A 118 -8.72 3.84 3.04
N TYR A 119 -8.89 2.92 3.97
CA TYR A 119 -9.32 1.54 3.74
C TYR A 119 -10.65 1.24 4.42
N SER A 120 -11.42 0.35 3.82
CA SER A 120 -12.59 -0.24 4.46
C SER A 120 -12.66 -1.74 4.23
N ASN A 121 -13.22 -2.45 5.20
CA ASN A 121 -13.44 -3.88 5.17
C ASN A 121 -14.84 -4.20 5.64
N SER A 122 -15.44 -5.26 5.07
CA SER A 122 -16.69 -5.82 5.55
C SER A 122 -16.51 -7.30 5.84
N THR A 123 -16.86 -7.70 7.06
CA THR A 123 -16.91 -9.11 7.48
C THR A 123 -18.36 -9.48 7.77
N ARG A 124 -18.82 -10.56 7.15
CA ARG A 124 -20.15 -11.14 7.33
C ARG A 124 -20.02 -12.47 8.04
N ILE A 125 -20.80 -12.63 9.11
CA ILE A 125 -20.86 -13.86 9.88
C ILE A 125 -22.27 -14.42 9.73
N GLU A 126 -22.37 -15.59 9.11
CA GLU A 126 -23.59 -16.36 8.96
C GLU A 126 -23.56 -17.53 9.93
N THR A 127 -24.48 -17.53 10.89
CA THR A 127 -24.61 -18.64 11.84
C THR A 127 -25.84 -19.46 11.48
N SER A 128 -25.63 -20.72 11.14
CA SER A 128 -26.71 -21.68 10.87
C SER A 128 -27.03 -22.44 12.15
N ALA A 129 -28.08 -22.01 12.86
CA ALA A 129 -28.64 -22.73 13.99
C ALA A 129 -29.88 -23.52 13.57
N GLN A 130 -30.21 -24.58 14.31
CA GLN A 130 -31.38 -25.45 14.07
C GLN A 130 -32.73 -24.69 13.98
N TYR A 131 -32.78 -23.45 14.48
CA TYR A 131 -33.98 -22.61 14.55
C TYR A 131 -33.91 -21.30 13.75
N GLY A 132 -32.87 -21.07 12.94
CA GLY A 132 -32.80 -19.88 12.09
C GLY A 132 -31.39 -19.45 11.68
N ARG A 133 -31.31 -18.58 10.68
CA ARG A 133 -30.06 -17.94 10.24
C ARG A 133 -29.92 -16.58 10.92
N ASN A 134 -28.78 -16.34 11.58
CA ASN A 134 -28.42 -15.02 12.07
C ASN A 134 -27.27 -14.47 11.20
N LEU A 135 -27.44 -13.24 10.69
CA LEU A 135 -26.45 -12.54 9.87
C LEU A 135 -25.92 -11.35 10.65
N ILE A 136 -24.61 -11.35 10.89
CA ILE A 136 -23.90 -10.26 11.54
C ILE A 136 -22.95 -9.62 10.52
N GLY A 137 -23.17 -8.35 10.20
CA GLY A 137 -22.21 -7.53 9.47
C GLY A 137 -21.32 -6.74 10.42
N ILE A 138 -20.02 -6.73 10.15
CA ILE A 138 -19.01 -5.90 10.81
C ILE A 138 -18.33 -5.10 9.70
N LYS A 139 -18.33 -3.78 9.83
CA LYS A 139 -17.57 -2.89 8.95
C LYS A 139 -16.43 -2.28 9.74
N GLU A 140 -15.24 -2.31 9.15
CA GLU A 140 -14.06 -1.62 9.67
C GLU A 140 -13.61 -0.56 8.67
N THR A 141 -13.15 0.58 9.17
CA THR A 141 -12.49 1.61 8.36
C THR A 141 -11.20 2.07 9.04
N TYR A 142 -10.19 2.35 8.22
CA TYR A 142 -8.87 2.78 8.66
C TYR A 142 -8.43 3.96 7.81
N ASP A 143 -8.01 5.03 8.47
CA ASP A 143 -7.52 6.23 7.84
C ASP A 143 -6.07 6.47 8.23
N PHE A 144 -5.21 6.68 7.25
CA PHE A 144 -3.77 6.83 7.44
C PHE A 144 -3.27 8.15 6.86
N LEU A 145 -2.29 8.73 7.56
CA LEU A 145 -1.38 9.73 7.01
C LEU A 145 -0.11 9.00 6.57
N ASP A 146 0.26 9.15 5.31
CA ASP A 146 1.36 8.42 4.71
C ASP A 146 2.54 9.35 4.48
N ALA A 147 3.75 8.85 4.71
CA ALA A 147 4.99 9.49 4.33
C ALA A 147 5.96 8.43 3.85
N GLY A 148 6.61 8.66 2.71
CA GLY A 148 7.44 7.62 2.11
C GLY A 148 8.54 8.17 1.23
N ILE A 149 9.37 7.25 0.76
CA ILE A 149 10.39 7.49 -0.26
C ILE A 149 10.23 6.48 -1.38
N ASN A 150 10.44 6.93 -2.61
CA ASN A 150 10.31 6.11 -3.80
C ASN A 150 11.55 6.17 -4.68
N PHE A 151 11.76 5.08 -5.42
CA PHE A 151 12.76 4.95 -6.45
C PHE A 151 12.09 4.30 -7.68
N ASP A 152 12.00 5.04 -8.78
CA ASP A 152 11.37 4.57 -10.00
C ASP A 152 12.35 4.55 -11.18
N LEU A 153 12.21 3.52 -12.01
CA LEU A 153 12.75 3.48 -13.38
C LEU A 153 11.64 3.93 -14.33
N MET A 154 11.96 4.83 -15.25
CA MET A 154 11.01 5.41 -16.18
C MET A 154 11.38 5.10 -17.62
N VAL A 155 10.37 4.85 -18.45
CA VAL A 155 10.50 4.72 -19.90
C VAL A 155 9.48 5.63 -20.55
N ASN A 156 9.95 6.69 -21.22
CA ASN A 156 9.10 7.59 -21.98
C ASN A 156 8.90 7.03 -23.39
N PHE A 157 7.65 6.94 -23.83
CA PHE A 157 7.30 6.59 -25.20
C PHE A 157 7.33 7.81 -26.12
N TRP A 158 7.17 8.99 -25.54
CA TRP A 158 7.19 10.26 -26.25
C TRP A 158 7.80 11.32 -25.35
N SER A 159 8.71 12.12 -25.92
CA SER A 159 9.29 13.30 -25.29
C SER A 159 9.58 14.37 -26.34
N ASN A 160 9.25 15.62 -26.05
CA ASN A 160 9.60 16.77 -26.89
C ASN A 160 10.33 17.89 -26.11
N GLY A 161 10.94 17.54 -24.98
CA GLY A 161 11.60 18.46 -24.05
C GLY A 161 10.65 19.21 -23.11
N SER A 162 9.47 19.62 -23.60
CA SER A 162 8.45 20.32 -22.78
C SER A 162 7.42 19.40 -22.15
N TYR A 163 7.22 18.24 -22.76
CA TYR A 163 6.27 17.25 -22.33
C TYR A 163 6.88 15.86 -22.54
N SER A 164 6.55 14.96 -21.64
CA SER A 164 6.83 13.55 -21.83
C SER A 164 5.66 12.70 -21.38
N PHE A 165 5.55 11.53 -21.98
CA PHE A 165 4.57 10.51 -21.63
C PHE A 165 5.27 9.16 -21.62
N GLY A 166 5.07 8.41 -20.54
CA GLY A 166 5.77 7.15 -20.32
C GLY A 166 5.12 6.28 -19.27
N VAL A 167 5.80 5.19 -18.98
CA VAL A 167 5.53 4.32 -17.84
C VAL A 167 6.67 4.38 -16.86
N PHE A 168 6.38 4.06 -15.61
CA PHE A 168 7.39 3.84 -14.61
C PHE A 168 7.14 2.54 -13.86
N GLY A 169 8.23 1.99 -13.32
CA GLY A 169 8.23 0.83 -12.45
C GLY A 169 9.29 1.02 -11.37
N GLY A 170 8.93 0.79 -10.11
CA GLY A 170 9.77 1.16 -8.99
C GLY A 170 9.44 0.43 -7.70
N VAL A 171 10.08 0.91 -6.64
CA VAL A 171 9.85 0.46 -5.27
C VAL A 171 9.65 1.66 -4.37
N GLU A 172 8.87 1.43 -3.32
CA GLU A 172 8.49 2.44 -2.35
C GLU A 172 8.56 1.87 -0.95
N VAL A 173 8.95 2.73 -0.02
CA VAL A 173 9.00 2.44 1.39
C VAL A 173 8.15 3.49 2.08
N ASP A 174 6.99 3.09 2.59
CA ASP A 174 6.08 3.99 3.26
C ASP A 174 6.05 3.76 4.77
N TYR A 175 5.78 4.86 5.45
CA TYR A 175 5.39 4.90 6.83
C TYR A 175 3.95 5.44 6.90
N HIS A 176 3.05 4.62 7.44
CA HIS A 176 1.66 4.99 7.65
C HIS A 176 1.41 5.26 9.13
N TYR A 177 0.82 6.42 9.41
CA TYR A 177 0.35 6.80 10.73
C TYR A 177 -1.18 6.73 10.78
N LEU A 178 -1.71 5.83 11.60
CA LEU A 178 -3.15 5.63 11.78
C LEU A 178 -3.77 6.87 12.44
N LEU A 179 -4.64 7.56 11.70
CA LEU A 179 -5.41 8.71 12.16
C LEU A 179 -6.67 8.27 12.89
N ASP A 180 -7.46 7.39 12.27
CA ASP A 180 -8.73 6.91 12.80
C ASP A 180 -8.95 5.43 12.49
N PHE A 181 -9.65 4.76 13.40
CA PHE A 181 -10.10 3.39 13.26
C PHE A 181 -11.53 3.28 13.80
N ASN A 182 -12.45 2.86 12.94
CA ASN A 182 -13.86 2.70 13.30
C ASN A 182 -14.33 1.27 13.03
N ASN A 183 -14.94 0.65 14.03
CA ASN A 183 -15.55 -0.68 13.95
C ASN A 183 -17.03 -0.60 14.31
N SER A 184 -17.90 -1.01 13.39
CA SER A 184 -19.36 -0.86 13.52
C SER A 184 -19.99 -1.63 14.68
N LYS A 185 -19.28 -2.59 15.29
CA LYS A 185 -19.80 -3.42 16.40
C LYS A 185 -19.22 -3.09 17.76
N THR A 186 -18.09 -2.40 17.82
CA THR A 186 -17.38 -2.07 19.06
C THR A 186 -17.09 -0.57 19.07
N ARG A 187 -18.15 0.24 19.09
CA ARG A 187 -18.02 1.66 19.45
C ARG A 187 -17.56 1.84 20.91
N GLU A 188 -17.55 0.76 21.68
CA GLU A 188 -16.95 0.66 23.01
C GLU A 188 -15.66 -0.18 22.97
N SER A 189 -14.53 0.49 23.18
CA SER A 189 -13.28 0.02 23.80
C SER A 189 -12.94 -1.47 23.65
N ALA A 190 -12.55 -1.90 22.44
CA ALA A 190 -11.67 -3.06 22.33
C ALA A 190 -10.23 -2.61 22.63
N LYS A 191 -9.59 -3.22 23.63
CA LYS A 191 -8.20 -2.94 24.07
C LYS A 191 -7.13 -3.26 23.01
N ASP A 192 -7.52 -3.81 21.87
CA ASP A 192 -6.62 -4.16 20.77
C ASP A 192 -6.74 -3.09 19.67
N PHE A 193 -6.18 -1.91 19.95
CA PHE A 193 -6.00 -0.94 18.89
C PHE A 193 -4.91 -1.44 17.93
N PRO A 194 -5.11 -1.32 16.60
CA PRO A 194 -4.03 -1.53 15.66
C PRO A 194 -2.85 -0.63 16.04
N SER A 195 -1.63 -1.08 15.77
CA SER A 195 -0.45 -0.23 15.92
C SER A 195 -0.71 1.07 15.14
N ARG A 196 -0.52 2.22 15.81
CA ARG A 196 -0.64 3.53 15.15
C ARG A 196 0.40 3.75 14.07
N HIS A 197 1.44 2.91 14.06
CA HIS A 197 2.59 3.02 13.19
C HIS A 197 2.72 1.75 12.37
N ALA A 198 2.83 1.94 11.07
CA ALA A 198 2.99 0.88 10.08
C ALA A 198 4.11 1.28 9.13
N PHE A 199 4.91 0.31 8.71
CA PHE A 199 6.01 0.51 7.77
C PHE A 199 5.98 -0.59 6.73
N ASP A 200 5.87 -0.24 5.46
CA ASP A 200 5.73 -1.20 4.38
C ASP A 200 6.81 -1.03 3.30
N LEU A 201 6.84 -2.01 2.40
CA LEU A 201 7.66 -2.00 1.19
C LEU A 201 6.76 -2.44 0.04
N ALA A 202 6.55 -1.55 -0.91
CA ALA A 202 5.66 -1.75 -2.03
C ALA A 202 6.41 -1.71 -3.37
N GLY A 203 5.89 -2.45 -4.34
CA GLY A 203 6.27 -2.27 -5.75
C GLY A 203 5.31 -1.29 -6.41
N ARG A 204 5.83 -0.41 -7.26
CA ARG A 204 5.06 0.59 -7.98
C ARG A 204 5.15 0.37 -9.47
N VAL A 205 4.03 0.57 -10.15
CA VAL A 205 3.98 0.71 -11.61
C VAL A 205 2.93 1.76 -11.95
N GLY A 206 3.18 2.54 -12.99
CA GLY A 206 2.22 3.56 -13.38
C GLY A 206 2.54 4.23 -14.70
N VAL A 207 1.72 5.21 -15.04
CA VAL A 207 1.92 6.09 -16.19
C VAL A 207 2.40 7.43 -15.67
N SER A 208 3.43 7.99 -16.28
CA SER A 208 3.95 9.32 -15.96
C SER A 208 3.69 10.26 -17.12
N THR A 209 3.24 11.47 -16.81
CA THR A 209 3.24 12.59 -17.74
C THR A 209 4.00 13.75 -17.11
N LEU A 210 4.95 14.31 -17.86
CA LEU A 210 5.59 15.56 -17.48
C LEU A 210 4.95 16.69 -18.26
N MET A 211 4.61 17.76 -17.55
CA MET A 211 4.07 18.99 -18.14
C MET A 211 4.94 20.16 -17.73
N ALA A 212 5.30 20.99 -18.72
CA ALA A 212 6.06 22.23 -18.64
C ALA A 212 7.59 22.10 -18.74
N ASN A 213 8.17 23.05 -19.49
CA ASN A 213 9.60 23.32 -19.53
C ASN A 213 10.05 23.86 -18.17
N HIS A 214 10.62 22.99 -17.33
CA HIS A 214 11.52 23.44 -16.28
C HIS A 214 12.92 23.62 -16.90
N HIS A 215 13.15 24.79 -17.50
CA HIS A 215 14.48 25.31 -17.82
C HIS A 215 15.04 26.08 -16.63
#